data_AF-A0A7Y2ALU1-F1
#
_entry.id   AF-A0A7Y2ALU1-F1
#
_cell.length_a   1.000
_cell.length_b   1.000
_cell.length_c   1.000
_cell.angle_alpha   90.00
_cell.angle_beta   90.00
_cell.angle_gamma   90.00
#
_symmetry.space_group_name_H-M   'P 1'
#
loop_
_entity.id
_entity.type
_entity.pdbx_description
1 polymer ?
#
loop_
_entity_poly.entity_id
_entity_poly.type
_entity_poly.pdbx_seq_one_letter_code
_entity_poly.pdbx_strand_id
1 'polypeptide(L)' 'MKFEGINKSIVGMVDEISPVVDAQSGTIKVKVRIDNPDGELLSGERCSIDIPVSGFPTREESAAVPNDAAHR' A
#
# COMPACT_ATOMS: atom_id res chain seq x y z
N MET A 1 -2.42 -0.93 -8.15
CA MET A 1 -1.58 0.29 -8.05
C MET A 1 -1.93 1.21 -9.19
N LYS A 2 -2.19 2.50 -8.94
CA LYS A 2 -2.51 3.49 -9.97
C LYS A 2 -1.32 4.41 -10.19
N PHE A 3 -0.81 4.48 -11.41
CA PHE A 3 0.33 5.31 -11.81
C PHE A 3 -0.15 6.64 -12.39
N GLU A 4 0.43 7.75 -11.94
CA GLU A 4 0.00 9.10 -12.34
C GLU A 4 0.46 9.49 -13.75
N GLY A 5 1.67 9.09 -14.16
CA GLY A 5 2.26 9.48 -15.44
C GLY A 5 1.59 8.80 -16.63
N ILE A 6 1.28 7.51 -16.50
CA ILE A 6 0.62 6.72 -17.56
C ILE A 6 -0.90 6.56 -17.36
N ASN A 7 -1.48 7.04 -16.24
CA ASN A 7 -2.89 6.90 -15.91
C ASN A 7 -3.43 5.45 -15.98
N LYS A 8 -2.59 4.46 -15.69
CA LYS A 8 -2.95 3.03 -15.70
C LYS A 8 -2.97 2.45 -14.29
N SER A 9 -3.86 1.47 -14.11
CA SER A 9 -3.88 0.62 -12.92
C SER A 9 -3.20 -0.71 -13.23
N ILE A 10 -2.20 -1.06 -12.44
CA ILE A 10 -1.39 -2.27 -12.60
C ILE A 10 -1.42 -3.07 -11.30
N VAL A 11 -1.50 -4.39 -11.43
CA VAL A 11 -1.36 -5.33 -10.32
C VAL A 11 0.12 -5.65 -10.14
N GLY A 12 0.61 -5.52 -8.91
CA GLY A 12 1.96 -5.90 -8.54
C GLY A 12 1.93 -6.95 -7.44
N MET A 13 3.06 -7.63 -7.26
CA MET A 13 3.25 -8.61 -6.18
C MET A 13 4.20 -8.04 -5.13
N VAL A 14 3.80 -8.08 -3.86
CA VAL A 14 4.71 -7.69 -2.76
C VAL A 14 5.88 -8.66 -2.75
N ASP A 15 7.07 -8.10 -2.87
CA ASP A 15 8.33 -8.85 -2.86
C ASP A 15 8.96 -8.84 -1.45
N GLU A 16 8.90 -7.69 -0.78
CA GLU A 16 9.49 -7.50 0.54
C GLU A 16 8.72 -6.46 1.34
N ILE A 17 8.55 -6.73 2.64
CA ILE A 17 8.12 -5.74 3.63
C ILE A 17 9.28 -5.56 4.61
N SER A 18 9.78 -4.34 4.74
CA SER A 18 10.88 -4.03 5.65
C SER A 18 10.44 -4.28 7.10
N PRO A 19 11.26 -4.95 7.93
CA PRO A 19 10.99 -5.09 9.37
C PRO A 19 11.33 -3.83 10.16
N VAL A 20 12.01 -2.86 9.53
CA VAL A 20 12.43 -1.60 10.16
C VAL A 20 11.52 -0.46 9.68
N VAL A 21 11.00 0.29 10.65
CA VAL A 21 10.26 1.54 10.43
C VAL A 21 11.24 2.67 10.17
N ASP A 22 10.96 3.50 9.16
CA ASP A 22 11.68 4.75 8.96
C ASP A 22 11.30 5.75 10.04
N ALA A 23 12.25 6.11 10.90
CA ALA A 23 12.00 6.97 12.06
C ALA A 23 11.68 8.43 11.68
N GLN A 24 12.05 8.87 10.47
CA GLN A 24 11.79 10.25 10.03
C GLN A 24 10.35 10.40 9.52
N SER A 25 9.87 9.44 8.73
CA SER A 25 8.52 9.48 8.15
C SER A 25 7.47 8.74 8.99
N GLY A 26 7.89 7.85 9.89
CA GLY A 26 6.99 6.92 10.58
C GLY A 26 6.40 5.85 9.64
N THR A 27 7.02 5.60 8.48
CA THR A 27 6.50 4.65 7.48
C THR A 27 7.33 3.38 7.38
N ILE A 28 6.72 2.29 6.89
CA ILE A 28 7.41 1.04 6.57
C ILE A 28 7.65 0.98 5.06
N LYS A 29 8.86 0.58 4.65
CA LYS A 29 9.18 0.37 3.25
C LYS A 29 8.59 -0.94 2.75
N VAL A 30 7.83 -0.88 1.66
CA VAL A 30 7.28 -2.04 0.95
C VAL A 30 7.86 -2.03 -0.47
N LYS A 31 8.43 -3.16 -0.90
CA LYS A 31 8.87 -3.36 -2.29
C LYS A 31 7.85 -4.21 -3.02
N VAL A 32 7.42 -3.73 -4.19
CA VAL A 32 6.47 -4.42 -5.05
C VAL A 32 7.16 -4.68 -6.39
N ARG A 33 7.12 -5.94 -6.83
CA ARG A 33 7.55 -6.33 -8.18
C ARG A 33 6.39 -6.12 -9.15
N ILE A 34 6.68 -5.49 -10.28
CA ILE A 34 5.73 -5.19 -11.34
C ILE A 34 6.38 -5.56 -12.67
N ASP A 35 5.63 -6.24 -13.53
CA ASP A 35 6.08 -6.53 -14.89
C ASP A 35 5.99 -5.25 -15.74
N ASN A 36 7.08 -4.93 -16.45
CA ASN A 36 7.17 -3.76 -17.33
C ASN A 36 7.61 -4.17 -18.75
N PRO A 37 6.86 -5.04 -19.45
CA PRO A 37 7.28 -5.59 -20.73
C PRO A 37 7.38 -4.53 -21.84
N ASP A 38 6.51 -3.53 -21.81
CA ASP A 38 6.44 -2.46 -22.82
C ASP A 38 7.38 -1.29 -22.49
N GLY A 39 8.02 -1.30 -21.32
CA GLY A 39 8.96 -0.27 -20.89
C GLY A 39 8.32 1.08 -20.54
N GLU A 40 6.99 1.14 -20.41
CA GLU A 40 6.26 2.39 -20.12
C GLU A 40 6.43 2.89 -18.68
N LEU A 41 6.73 1.99 -17.72
CA LEU A 41 6.98 2.38 -16.33
C LEU A 41 8.40 2.90 -16.15
N LEU A 42 8.53 4.14 -15.70
CA LEU A 42 9.81 4.80 -15.50
C LEU A 42 10.21 4.88 -14.02
N SER A 43 11.51 4.78 -13.76
CA SER A 43 12.04 4.95 -12.42
C SER A 43 11.75 6.36 -11.88
N GLY A 44 11.27 6.44 -10.64
CA GLY A 44 10.90 7.70 -9.99
C GLY A 44 9.46 8.15 -10.23
N GLU A 45 8.67 7.42 -11.03
CA GLU A 45 7.24 7.68 -11.20
C GLU A 45 6.47 7.49 -9.88
N ARG A 46 5.45 8.33 -9.67
CA ARG A 46 4.58 8.25 -8.50
C ARG A 46 3.38 7.36 -8.79
N CYS A 47 3.02 6.56 -7.78
CA CYS A 47 1.83 5.74 -7.82
C CYS A 47 1.17 5.66 -6.45
N SER A 48 -0.11 5.33 -6.43
CA SER A 48 -0.84 4.94 -5.23
C SER A 48 -1.13 3.45 -5.23
N ILE A 49 -1.04 2.82 -4.07
CA ILE A 49 -1.32 1.40 -3.88
C ILE A 49 -2.65 1.29 -3.17
N ASP A 50 -3.56 0.51 -3.75
CA ASP A 50 -4.76 0.04 -3.07
C ASP A 50 -4.44 -1.37 -2.55
N ILE A 51 -4.55 -1.56 -1.22
CA ILE A 51 -4.31 -2.84 -0.56
C ILE A 51 -5.67 -3.33 -0.07
N PRO A 52 -6.26 -4.36 -0.70
CA PRO A 52 -7.52 -4.91 -0.23
C PRO A 52 -7.27 -5.57 1.13
N VAL A 53 -7.84 -5.01 2.18
CA VAL A 53 -7.96 -5.67 3.49
C VAL A 53 -9.02 -6.75 3.37
N SER A 54 -8.64 -7.94 2.88
CA SER A 54 -9.43 -9.14 3.11
C SER A 54 -9.29 -9.47 4.59
N GLY A 55 -10.43 -9.45 5.30
CA GLY A 55 -10.49 -9.49 6.75
C GLY A 55 -9.54 -10.50 7.37
N PHE A 56 -8.72 -10.02 8.31
CA PHE A 56 -8.12 -10.91 9.30
C PHE A 56 -9.26 -11.71 9.94
N PRO A 57 -9.15 -13.04 10.12
CA PRO A 57 -10.08 -13.73 11.00
C PRO A 57 -9.88 -13.13 12.39
N THR A 58 -10.82 -12.29 12.81
CA THR A 58 -10.85 -11.68 14.13
C THR A 58 -11.01 -12.79 15.16
N ARG A 59 -9.89 -13.27 15.69
CA ARG A 59 -9.86 -13.77 17.06
C ARG A 59 -9.11 -12.76 17.90
N GLU A 60 -9.67 -11.55 17.98
CA GLU A 60 -9.97 -10.78 19.20
C GLU A 60 -11.04 -9.76 18.76
N GLU A 61 -12.16 -9.71 19.48
CA GLU A 61 -13.30 -8.85 19.17
C GLU A 61 -12.91 -7.37 19.31
N SER A 62 -12.47 -6.76 18.22
CA SER A 62 -12.25 -5.31 18.17
C SER A 62 -13.57 -4.64 17.79
N ALA A 63 -14.22 -3.99 18.75
CA ALA A 63 -15.42 -3.21 18.49
C ALA A 63 -15.07 -2.04 17.54
N ALA A 64 -15.67 -2.03 16.35
CA ALA A 64 -15.58 -0.90 15.44
C ALA A 64 -16.29 0.31 16.08
N VAL A 65 -15.51 1.27 16.56
CA VAL A 65 -16.05 2.53 17.09
C VAL A 65 -16.40 3.43 15.89
N PRO A 66 -17.66 3.93 15.77
CA PRO A 66 -18.03 4.87 14.73
C PRO A 66 -17.14 6.12 14.78
N ASN A 67 -16.77 6.65 13.61
CA ASN A 67 -15.82 7.74 13.48
C ASN A 67 -16.26 9.04 14.21
N ASP A 68 -17.57 9.20 14.47
CA ASP A 68 -18.15 10.34 15.22
C ASP A 68 -17.87 10.29 16.73
N ALA A 69 -17.36 9.18 17.27
CA ALA A 69 -17.08 9.01 18.70
C ALA A 69 -15.60 9.26 19.06
N ALA A 70 -14.73 9.60 18.10
CA ALA A 70 -13.35 9.95 18.36
C ALA A 70 -13.22 11.41 18.85
N HIS A 71 -12.92 11.61 20.13
CA HIS A 71 -12.57 12.93 20.66
C HIS A 71 -11.12 13.31 20.31
N ARG A 72 -10.88 14.61 20.06
CA ARG A 72 -9.53 15.21 20.00
C ARG A 72 -8.89 15.26 21.38
#